data_AF-A0A9W6UW13-F1
#
_entry.id   AF-A0A9W6UW13-F1
#
_cell.length_a   1.000
_cell.length_b   1.000
_cell.length_c   1.000
_cell.angle_alpha   90.00
_cell.angle_beta   90.00
_cell.angle_gamma   90.00
#
_symmetry.space_group_name_H-M   'P 1'
#
loop_
_entity.id
_entity.type
_entity.pdbx_description
1 polymer ?
#
loop_
_entity_poly.entity_id
_entity_poly.type
_entity_poly.pdbx_seq_one_letter_code
_entity_poly.pdbx_strand_id
1 'polypeptide(L)'
;MSKAARERSARERLAEQRKREQARQRQRRLLAIVLGAVVAVAAVVAVTVVVLDQRGKRDQKAVAYTGPQAPLTREADGSIVMAKPGVTKPVLEIFEDFQCPACKHFEETTGKTVKQLAAEGKVKVVYRPFHLFGQQPDPIKSNSLRSAAAALCVPPDKWLSYHDALFKFQPVEGKKGFAPDDLVAWGKDVGVTDPNFDKCVTEQQKKSQVESMTKYALDDRKVTGTPTVFLDGRKLENEIASGDALRQAIEAAGGSGR
;
A
#
# COMPACT_ATOMS: atom_id res chain seq x y z
N MET A 1 -84.00 20.00 1.55
CA MET A 1 -82.96 19.56 0.60
C MET A 1 -83.44 18.31 -0.12
N SER A 2 -83.69 18.38 -1.44
CA SER A 2 -84.14 17.23 -2.25
C SER A 2 -83.10 16.10 -2.27
N LYS A 3 -83.56 14.83 -2.29
CA LYS A 3 -82.72 13.62 -2.43
C LYS A 3 -81.75 13.73 -3.61
N ALA A 4 -82.22 14.32 -4.72
CA ALA A 4 -81.43 14.53 -5.93
C ALA A 4 -80.25 15.52 -5.72
N ALA A 5 -80.40 16.52 -4.86
CA ALA A 5 -79.32 17.49 -4.56
C ALA A 5 -78.21 16.85 -3.70
N ARG A 6 -78.59 15.96 -2.77
CA ARG A 6 -77.63 15.19 -1.94
C ARG A 6 -76.84 14.19 -2.79
N GLU A 7 -77.49 13.51 -3.74
CA GLU A 7 -76.84 12.57 -4.65
C GLU A 7 -75.88 13.26 -5.64
N ARG A 8 -76.22 14.45 -6.15
CA ARG A 8 -75.31 15.25 -6.99
C ARG A 8 -74.06 15.70 -6.23
N SER A 9 -74.24 16.25 -5.02
CA SER A 9 -73.12 16.67 -4.16
C SER A 9 -72.20 15.50 -3.77
N ALA A 10 -72.76 14.31 -3.53
CA ALA A 10 -71.98 13.10 -3.26
C ALA A 10 -71.14 12.66 -4.48
N ARG A 11 -71.70 12.72 -5.69
CA ARG A 11 -70.98 12.39 -6.94
C ARG A 11 -69.86 13.39 -7.24
N GLU A 12 -70.08 14.67 -6.99
CA GLU A 12 -69.06 15.72 -7.16
C GLU A 12 -67.89 15.52 -6.18
N ARG A 13 -68.16 15.23 -4.90
CA ARG A 13 -67.13 14.93 -3.91
C ARG A 13 -66.31 13.69 -4.26
N LEU A 14 -66.96 12.63 -4.75
CA LEU A 14 -66.27 11.41 -5.22
C LEU A 14 -65.41 11.68 -6.46
N ALA A 15 -65.89 12.51 -7.39
CA ALA A 15 -65.11 12.92 -8.56
C ALA A 15 -63.89 13.76 -8.17
N GLU A 16 -64.03 14.66 -7.19
CA GLU A 16 -62.93 15.48 -6.69
C GLU A 16 -61.91 14.66 -5.89
N GLN A 17 -62.35 13.70 -5.08
CA GLN A 17 -61.49 12.74 -4.39
C GLN A 17 -60.68 11.90 -5.38
N ARG A 18 -61.32 11.33 -6.41
CA ARG A 18 -60.63 10.56 -7.46
C ARG A 18 -59.61 11.41 -8.23
N LYS A 19 -59.92 12.68 -8.53
CA LYS A 19 -58.95 13.62 -9.15
C LYS A 19 -57.74 13.87 -8.24
N ARG A 20 -57.95 14.09 -6.93
CA ARG A 20 -56.86 14.28 -5.95
C ARG A 20 -56.02 13.02 -5.77
N GLU A 21 -56.63 11.84 -5.75
CA GLU A 21 -55.94 10.55 -5.69
C GLU A 21 -55.12 10.29 -6.97
N GLN A 22 -55.69 10.54 -8.16
CA GLN A 22 -54.97 10.44 -9.43
C GLN A 22 -53.80 11.42 -9.50
N ALA A 23 -53.97 12.67 -9.03
CA ALA A 23 -52.89 13.64 -8.96
C ALA A 23 -51.78 13.20 -7.99
N ARG A 24 -52.13 12.69 -6.80
CA ARG A 24 -51.17 12.13 -5.83
C ARG A 24 -50.45 10.89 -6.37
N GLN A 25 -51.16 9.99 -7.06
CA GLN A 25 -50.55 8.81 -7.69
C GLN A 25 -49.60 9.21 -8.83
N ARG A 26 -49.97 10.20 -9.66
CA ARG A 26 -49.09 10.76 -10.69
C ARG A 26 -47.85 11.40 -10.07
N GLN A 27 -48.00 12.22 -9.03
CA GLN A 27 -46.87 12.81 -8.30
C GLN A 27 -45.97 11.75 -7.67
N ARG A 28 -46.53 10.71 -7.03
CA ARG A 28 -45.75 9.60 -6.45
C ARG A 28 -44.99 8.81 -7.52
N ARG A 29 -45.62 8.52 -8.66
CA ARG A 29 -44.95 7.86 -9.79
C ARG A 29 -43.82 8.72 -10.36
N LEU A 30 -44.06 10.01 -10.58
CA LEU A 30 -43.03 10.94 -11.05
C LEU A 30 -41.87 11.06 -10.07
N LEU A 31 -42.14 11.19 -8.77
CA LEU A 31 -41.12 11.21 -7.73
C LEU A 31 -40.31 9.90 -7.69
N ALA A 32 -40.96 8.75 -7.81
CA ALA A 32 -40.27 7.46 -7.86
C ALA A 32 -39.37 7.33 -9.11
N ILE A 33 -39.84 7.81 -10.27
CA ILE A 33 -39.06 7.84 -11.51
C ILE A 33 -37.85 8.77 -11.36
N VAL A 34 -38.05 9.97 -10.82
CA VAL A 34 -36.96 10.94 -10.61
C VAL A 34 -35.93 10.41 -9.61
N LEU A 35 -36.38 9.86 -8.47
CA LEU A 35 -35.48 9.26 -7.49
C LEU A 35 -34.71 8.07 -8.09
N GLY A 36 -35.40 7.19 -8.83
CA GLY A 36 -34.77 6.08 -9.54
C GLY A 36 -33.71 6.55 -10.54
N ALA A 37 -34.01 7.61 -11.32
CA ALA A 37 -33.08 8.21 -12.27
C ALA A 37 -31.86 8.83 -11.56
N VAL A 38 -32.07 9.56 -10.45
CA VAL A 38 -30.99 10.16 -9.67
C VAL A 38 -30.07 9.08 -9.09
N VAL A 39 -30.63 8.01 -8.52
CA VAL A 39 -29.84 6.89 -7.99
C VAL A 39 -29.06 6.19 -9.11
N ALA A 40 -29.68 5.96 -10.26
CA ALA A 40 -29.00 5.35 -11.41
C ALA A 40 -27.84 6.22 -11.91
N VAL A 41 -28.04 7.53 -12.05
CA VAL A 41 -26.99 8.47 -12.45
C VAL A 41 -25.87 8.50 -11.41
N ALA A 42 -26.19 8.57 -10.11
CA ALA A 42 -25.19 8.53 -9.04
C ALA A 42 -24.36 7.24 -9.07
N ALA A 43 -24.99 6.08 -9.31
CA ALA A 43 -24.29 4.81 -9.46
C ALA A 43 -23.36 4.79 -10.68
N VAL A 44 -23.81 5.30 -11.83
CA VAL A 44 -22.97 5.39 -13.04
C VAL A 44 -21.79 6.32 -12.81
N VAL A 45 -21.99 7.47 -12.18
CA VAL A 45 -20.91 8.40 -11.83
C VAL A 45 -19.91 7.74 -10.90
N ALA A 46 -20.37 7.08 -9.84
CA ALA A 46 -19.50 6.37 -8.89
C ALA A 46 -18.67 5.29 -9.60
N VAL A 47 -19.29 4.47 -10.46
CA VAL A 47 -18.58 3.45 -11.24
C VAL A 47 -17.57 4.09 -12.20
N THR A 48 -17.95 5.18 -12.87
CA THR A 48 -17.07 5.88 -13.81
C THR A 48 -15.86 6.47 -13.10
N VAL A 49 -16.04 7.09 -11.93
CA VAL A 49 -14.94 7.62 -11.11
C VAL A 49 -14.00 6.49 -10.67
N VAL A 50 -14.54 5.36 -10.20
CA VAL A 50 -13.74 4.19 -9.82
C VAL A 50 -12.96 3.63 -11.02
N VAL A 51 -13.58 3.54 -12.20
CA VAL A 51 -12.90 3.06 -13.42
C VAL A 51 -11.80 4.01 -13.87
N LEU A 52 -12.02 5.33 -13.82
CA LEU A 52 -11.02 6.33 -14.18
C LEU A 52 -9.85 6.37 -13.19
N ASP A 53 -10.11 6.27 -11.88
CA ASP A 53 -9.07 6.19 -10.85
C ASP A 53 -8.23 4.89 -11.00
N GLN A 54 -8.90 3.76 -11.29
CA GLN A 54 -8.22 2.49 -11.55
C GLN A 54 -7.38 2.53 -12.83
N ARG A 55 -7.85 3.19 -13.89
CA ARG A 55 -7.06 3.39 -15.13
C ARG A 55 -5.85 4.29 -14.88
N GLY A 56 -6.03 5.43 -14.21
CA GLY A 56 -4.92 6.33 -13.87
C GLY A 56 -3.83 5.67 -13.02
N LYS A 57 -4.19 4.73 -12.13
CA LYS A 57 -3.23 3.93 -11.35
C LYS A 57 -2.53 2.83 -12.17
N ARG A 58 -3.22 2.23 -13.14
CA ARG A 58 -2.64 1.25 -14.08
C ARG A 58 -1.65 1.87 -15.06
N ASP A 59 -1.85 3.13 -15.43
CA ASP A 59 -0.96 3.83 -16.37
C ASP A 59 0.31 4.38 -15.69
N GLN A 60 0.39 4.34 -14.36
CA GLN A 60 1.60 4.72 -13.65
C GLN A 60 2.60 3.57 -13.64
N LYS A 61 3.70 3.77 -14.38
CA LYS A 61 4.84 2.87 -14.37
C LYS A 61 5.66 3.01 -13.09
N ALA A 62 6.30 1.91 -12.69
CA ALA A 62 7.41 2.00 -11.74
C ALA A 62 8.59 2.72 -12.43
N VAL A 63 9.40 3.43 -11.65
CA VAL A 63 10.55 4.18 -12.17
C VAL A 63 11.77 3.75 -11.40
N ALA A 64 12.87 3.51 -12.11
CA ALA A 64 14.15 3.20 -11.48
C ALA A 64 14.61 4.36 -10.59
N TYR A 65 15.14 4.04 -9.41
CA TYR A 65 15.75 5.01 -8.53
C TYR A 65 17.08 5.50 -9.14
N THR A 66 17.18 6.81 -9.37
CA THR A 66 18.36 7.46 -9.98
C THR A 66 19.14 8.34 -9.00
N GLY A 67 18.78 8.33 -7.72
CA GLY A 67 19.46 9.13 -6.70
C GLY A 67 20.76 8.48 -6.19
N PRO A 68 21.46 9.15 -5.25
CA PRO A 68 22.62 8.58 -4.59
C PRO A 68 22.28 7.27 -3.88
N GLN A 69 22.98 6.19 -4.21
CA GLN A 69 22.88 4.90 -3.53
C GLN A 69 24.27 4.28 -3.35
N ALA A 70 24.46 3.54 -2.26
CA ALA A 70 25.61 2.67 -2.09
C ALA A 70 25.34 1.30 -2.76
N PRO A 71 26.38 0.49 -3.03
CA PRO A 71 26.19 -0.87 -3.51
C PRO A 71 25.23 -1.67 -2.63
N LEU A 72 24.38 -2.48 -3.28
CA LEU A 72 23.45 -3.38 -2.61
C LEU A 72 23.90 -4.84 -2.75
N THR A 73 23.83 -5.59 -1.65
CA THR A 73 24.04 -7.05 -1.62
C THR A 73 22.88 -7.73 -0.93
N ARG A 74 22.58 -8.97 -1.34
CA ARG A 74 21.62 -9.83 -0.65
C ARG A 74 22.36 -10.84 0.19
N GLU A 75 22.06 -10.88 1.48
CA GLU A 75 22.62 -11.86 2.41
C GLU A 75 21.86 -13.18 2.36
N ALA A 76 22.47 -14.25 2.88
CA ALA A 76 21.87 -15.59 2.89
C ALA A 76 20.53 -15.65 3.67
N ASP A 77 20.37 -14.78 4.67
CA ASP A 77 19.15 -14.63 5.44
C ASP A 77 18.04 -13.86 4.70
N GLY A 78 18.29 -13.44 3.45
CA GLY A 78 17.35 -12.71 2.60
C GLY A 78 17.36 -11.19 2.76
N SER A 79 18.04 -10.65 3.78
CA SER A 79 18.19 -9.21 3.98
C SER A 79 18.96 -8.54 2.84
N ILE A 80 18.71 -7.24 2.66
CA ILE A 80 19.43 -6.40 1.71
C ILE A 80 20.33 -5.44 2.46
N VAL A 81 21.63 -5.53 2.20
CA VAL A 81 22.64 -4.62 2.75
C VAL A 81 22.93 -3.54 1.72
N MET A 82 22.88 -2.27 2.13
CA MET A 82 23.28 -1.12 1.33
C MET A 82 24.38 -0.37 2.08
N ALA A 83 25.62 -0.45 1.58
CA ALA A 83 26.78 0.15 2.22
C ALA A 83 27.93 0.39 1.24
N LYS A 84 28.71 1.46 1.45
CA LYS A 84 29.97 1.65 0.74
C LYS A 84 30.99 0.57 1.18
N PRO A 85 31.91 0.17 0.30
CA PRO A 85 33.03 -0.69 0.68
C PRO A 85 33.77 -0.13 1.92
N GLY A 86 33.99 -0.98 2.92
CA GLY A 86 34.66 -0.61 4.17
C GLY A 86 33.77 0.00 5.25
N VAL A 87 32.53 0.38 4.95
CA VAL A 87 31.58 0.91 5.95
C VAL A 87 30.89 -0.25 6.66
N THR A 88 31.32 -0.53 7.88
CA THR A 88 30.77 -1.62 8.71
C THR A 88 29.91 -1.14 9.88
N LYS A 89 30.07 0.13 10.28
CA LYS A 89 29.32 0.78 11.37
C LYS A 89 29.11 2.28 11.08
N PRO A 90 28.12 2.93 11.73
CA PRO A 90 27.02 2.30 12.47
C PRO A 90 26.12 1.45 11.56
N VAL A 91 25.42 0.47 12.13
CA VAL A 91 24.48 -0.40 11.42
C VAL A 91 23.05 0.08 11.68
N LEU A 92 22.38 0.54 10.62
CA LEU A 92 20.96 0.87 10.64
C LEU A 92 20.18 -0.30 10.05
N GLU A 93 19.36 -0.95 10.86
CA GLU A 93 18.61 -2.12 10.45
C GLU A 93 17.11 -1.82 10.49
N ILE A 94 16.44 -2.04 9.37
CA ILE A 94 15.07 -1.59 9.13
C ILE A 94 14.19 -2.82 8.89
N PHE A 95 13.24 -3.05 9.79
CA PHE A 95 12.21 -4.07 9.65
C PHE A 95 10.92 -3.44 9.14
N GLU A 96 10.44 -3.92 8.01
CA GLU A 96 9.33 -3.33 7.29
C GLU A 96 8.44 -4.37 6.62
N ASP A 97 7.19 -3.99 6.37
CA ASP A 97 6.22 -4.77 5.64
C ASP A 97 5.62 -3.88 4.54
N PHE A 98 5.66 -4.35 3.29
CA PHE A 98 5.16 -3.59 2.14
C PHE A 98 3.64 -3.32 2.19
N GLN A 99 2.88 -4.02 3.03
CA GLN A 99 1.46 -3.76 3.27
C GLN A 99 1.22 -2.75 4.40
N CYS A 100 2.25 -2.38 5.18
CA CYS A 100 2.11 -1.49 6.33
C CYS A 100 2.06 0.00 5.92
N PRO A 101 0.98 0.74 6.26
CA PRO A 101 0.88 2.17 5.96
C PRO A 101 1.95 3.02 6.68
N ALA A 102 2.35 2.62 7.89
CA ALA A 102 3.40 3.32 8.63
C ALA A 102 4.79 3.15 7.98
N CYS A 103 5.07 1.98 7.38
CA CYS A 103 6.29 1.79 6.59
C CYS A 103 6.32 2.69 5.37
N LYS A 104 5.18 2.79 4.65
CA LYS A 104 5.06 3.72 3.53
C LYS A 104 5.35 5.16 3.96
N HIS A 105 4.75 5.60 5.07
CA HIS A 105 4.99 6.94 5.60
C HIS A 105 6.46 7.16 5.96
N PHE A 106 7.11 6.19 6.61
CA PHE A 106 8.55 6.24 6.90
C PHE A 106 9.41 6.35 5.64
N GLU A 107 9.13 5.57 4.60
CA GLU A 107 9.88 5.65 3.35
C GLU A 107 9.67 6.97 2.60
N GLU A 108 8.46 7.54 2.64
CA GLU A 108 8.14 8.85 2.06
C GLU A 108 8.86 10.00 2.80
N THR A 109 9.02 9.91 4.12
CA THR A 109 9.55 11.00 4.96
C THR A 109 11.04 10.88 5.27
N THR A 110 11.54 9.65 5.40
CA THR A 110 12.87 9.34 5.94
C THR A 110 13.70 8.49 4.98
N GLY A 111 13.07 7.73 4.07
CA GLY A 111 13.76 6.83 3.13
C GLY A 111 14.82 7.51 2.27
N LYS A 112 14.59 8.77 1.85
CA LYS A 112 15.61 9.57 1.12
C LYS A 112 16.88 9.78 1.95
N THR A 113 16.73 10.09 3.24
CA THR A 113 17.88 10.32 4.14
C THR A 113 18.64 9.03 4.39
N VAL A 114 17.96 7.90 4.56
CA VAL A 114 18.59 6.57 4.69
C VAL A 114 19.51 6.29 3.49
N LYS A 115 18.97 6.43 2.26
CA LYS A 115 19.70 6.22 1.01
C LYS A 115 20.90 7.16 0.89
N GLN A 116 20.70 8.45 1.19
CA GLN A 116 21.76 9.44 1.14
C GLN A 116 22.89 9.15 2.14
N LEU A 117 22.57 8.82 3.39
CA LEU A 117 23.60 8.54 4.40
C LEU A 117 24.41 7.28 4.07
N ALA A 118 23.77 6.25 3.51
CA ALA A 118 24.48 5.08 3.00
C ALA A 118 25.40 5.46 1.84
N ALA A 119 24.90 6.26 0.89
CA ALA A 119 25.66 6.76 -0.25
C ALA A 119 26.77 7.75 0.15
N GLU A 120 26.69 8.39 1.31
CA GLU A 120 27.77 9.20 1.89
C GLU A 120 28.82 8.31 2.60
N GLY A 121 28.46 7.07 2.95
CA GLY A 121 29.30 6.16 3.73
C GLY A 121 29.20 6.41 5.24
N LYS A 122 28.13 7.04 5.70
CA LYS A 122 27.88 7.36 7.11
C LYS A 122 27.25 6.21 7.87
N VAL A 123 26.67 5.23 7.18
CA VAL A 123 25.92 4.14 7.78
C VAL A 123 25.92 2.92 6.86
N LYS A 124 25.94 1.73 7.45
CA LYS A 124 25.58 0.48 6.78
C LYS A 124 24.09 0.24 7.00
N VAL A 125 23.30 0.20 5.93
CA VAL A 125 21.85 -0.06 6.03
C VAL A 125 21.58 -1.54 5.78
N VAL A 126 20.71 -2.13 6.59
CA VAL A 126 20.24 -3.52 6.45
C VAL A 126 18.72 -3.51 6.41
N TYR A 127 18.15 -3.64 5.22
CA TYR A 127 16.71 -3.81 5.04
C TYR A 127 16.31 -5.26 5.29
N ARG A 128 15.27 -5.44 6.11
CA ARG A 128 14.69 -6.72 6.49
C ARG A 128 13.18 -6.69 6.23
N PRO A 129 12.76 -6.77 4.96
CA PRO A 129 11.35 -6.92 4.63
C PRO A 129 10.83 -8.25 5.19
N PHE A 130 9.66 -8.25 5.81
CA PHE A 130 9.01 -9.46 6.31
C PHE A 130 7.49 -9.32 6.21
N HIS A 131 6.75 -10.36 6.58
CA HIS A 131 5.28 -10.32 6.58
C HIS A 131 4.76 -10.28 8.02
N LEU A 132 4.38 -9.10 8.51
CA LEU A 132 3.86 -8.91 9.87
C LEU A 132 2.41 -9.40 9.99
N PHE A 133 1.63 -9.27 8.92
CA PHE A 133 0.18 -9.50 8.93
C PHE A 133 -0.24 -10.98 8.78
N GLY A 134 0.59 -11.93 9.25
CA GLY A 134 0.34 -13.37 9.10
C GLY A 134 -0.98 -13.89 9.72
N GLN A 135 -1.51 -13.18 10.72
CA GLN A 135 -2.74 -13.50 11.44
C GLN A 135 -3.97 -12.70 10.94
N GLN A 136 -3.79 -11.77 10.01
CA GLN A 136 -4.89 -10.98 9.45
C GLN A 136 -5.65 -11.77 8.37
N PRO A 137 -6.92 -11.43 8.07
CA PRO A 137 -7.63 -12.00 6.93
C PRO A 137 -7.06 -11.50 5.60
N ASP A 138 -7.35 -12.25 4.54
CA ASP A 138 -7.09 -11.77 3.18
C ASP A 138 -8.01 -10.59 2.84
N PRO A 139 -7.51 -9.60 2.06
CA PRO A 139 -6.26 -9.62 1.31
C PRO A 139 -5.03 -9.09 2.07
N ILE A 140 -5.14 -8.67 3.34
CA ILE A 140 -4.02 -8.04 4.08
C ILE A 140 -2.84 -9.00 4.19
N LYS A 141 -3.12 -10.23 4.65
CA LYS A 141 -2.12 -11.30 4.80
C LYS A 141 -1.47 -11.67 3.47
N SER A 142 -2.26 -11.97 2.44
CA SER A 142 -1.73 -12.35 1.13
C SER A 142 -0.98 -11.23 0.43
N ASN A 143 -1.42 -9.97 0.56
CA ASN A 143 -0.68 -8.82 0.03
C ASN A 143 0.71 -8.75 0.64
N SER A 144 0.78 -8.69 1.99
CA SER A 144 2.02 -8.62 2.77
C SER A 144 3.03 -9.72 2.41
N LEU A 145 2.58 -10.98 2.41
CA LEU A 145 3.44 -12.12 2.07
C LEU A 145 3.91 -12.08 0.61
N ARG A 146 3.01 -11.80 -0.33
CA ARG A 146 3.30 -11.86 -1.76
C ARG A 146 4.25 -10.75 -2.20
N SER A 147 4.08 -9.51 -1.71
CA SER A 147 4.99 -8.41 -2.02
C SER A 147 6.39 -8.68 -1.48
N ALA A 148 6.51 -9.21 -0.26
CA ALA A 148 7.81 -9.61 0.31
C ALA A 148 8.47 -10.75 -0.49
N ALA A 149 7.68 -11.76 -0.90
CA ALA A 149 8.20 -12.85 -1.73
C ALA A 149 8.66 -12.35 -3.11
N ALA A 150 7.92 -11.43 -3.73
CA ALA A 150 8.30 -10.82 -4.99
C ALA A 150 9.59 -9.99 -4.86
N ALA A 151 9.77 -9.26 -3.75
CA ALA A 151 10.99 -8.51 -3.48
C ALA A 151 12.25 -9.39 -3.35
N LEU A 152 12.09 -10.64 -2.90
CA LEU A 152 13.18 -11.64 -2.88
C LEU A 152 13.52 -12.21 -4.27
N CYS A 153 12.60 -12.11 -5.24
CA CYS A 153 12.85 -12.50 -6.63
C CYS A 153 13.68 -11.47 -7.41
N VAL A 154 13.81 -10.24 -6.90
CA VAL A 154 14.51 -9.15 -7.59
C VAL A 154 16.02 -9.20 -7.31
N PRO A 155 16.89 -9.02 -8.32
CA PRO A 155 18.33 -8.96 -8.11
C PRO A 155 18.73 -7.72 -7.27
N PRO A 156 19.82 -7.79 -6.48
CA PRO A 156 20.16 -6.73 -5.52
C PRO A 156 20.29 -5.33 -6.14
N ASP A 157 20.84 -5.22 -7.35
CA ASP A 157 21.07 -3.95 -8.04
C ASP A 157 19.77 -3.25 -8.50
N LYS A 158 18.65 -4.01 -8.58
CA LYS A 158 17.31 -3.46 -8.88
C LYS A 158 16.42 -3.35 -7.66
N TRP A 159 16.84 -3.94 -6.54
CA TRP A 159 15.99 -4.11 -5.37
C TRP A 159 15.49 -2.78 -4.81
N LEU A 160 16.34 -1.76 -4.68
CA LEU A 160 15.94 -0.45 -4.14
C LEU A 160 14.84 0.22 -4.98
N SER A 161 14.93 0.10 -6.31
CA SER A 161 13.92 0.64 -7.22
C SER A 161 12.59 -0.12 -7.09
N TYR A 162 12.66 -1.44 -6.96
CA TYR A 162 11.48 -2.28 -6.78
C TYR A 162 10.82 -2.06 -5.41
N HIS A 163 11.62 -1.93 -4.36
CA HIS A 163 11.20 -1.55 -3.01
C HIS A 163 10.40 -0.23 -3.03
N ASP A 164 10.94 0.81 -3.69
CA ASP A 164 10.26 2.09 -3.83
C ASP A 164 8.94 1.96 -4.61
N ALA A 165 8.91 1.11 -5.64
CA ALA A 165 7.71 0.82 -6.40
C ALA A 165 6.62 0.14 -5.53
N LEU A 166 7.00 -0.83 -4.68
CA LEU A 166 6.05 -1.51 -3.80
C LEU A 166 5.38 -0.53 -2.82
N PHE A 167 6.12 0.42 -2.25
CA PHE A 167 5.54 1.44 -1.38
C PHE A 167 4.75 2.50 -2.14
N LYS A 168 5.21 2.92 -3.33
CA LYS A 168 4.47 3.82 -4.22
C LYS A 168 3.09 3.25 -4.56
N PHE A 169 3.03 1.98 -4.92
CA PHE A 169 1.80 1.28 -5.33
C PHE A 169 1.15 0.47 -4.21
N GLN A 170 1.51 0.73 -2.95
CA GLN A 170 0.93 0.05 -1.80
C GLN A 170 -0.61 0.19 -1.83
N PRO A 171 -1.35 -0.92 -1.82
CA PRO A 171 -2.80 -0.86 -1.77
C PRO A 171 -3.25 -0.39 -0.40
N VAL A 172 -4.39 0.31 -0.38
CA VAL A 172 -5.08 0.63 0.87
C VAL A 172 -5.33 -0.66 1.64
N GLU A 173 -5.10 -0.63 2.95
CA GLU A 173 -5.29 -1.81 3.80
C GLU A 173 -6.69 -2.39 3.68
N GLY A 174 -6.77 -3.72 3.59
CA GLY A 174 -8.03 -4.45 3.34
C GLY A 174 -8.51 -4.43 1.88
N LYS A 175 -7.80 -3.76 0.96
CA LYS A 175 -8.09 -3.81 -0.48
C LYS A 175 -7.17 -4.79 -1.20
N LYS A 176 -7.68 -5.38 -2.27
CA LYS A 176 -6.87 -6.18 -3.19
C LYS A 176 -5.80 -5.28 -3.81
N GLY A 177 -4.57 -5.76 -3.85
CA GLY A 177 -3.46 -5.14 -4.54
C GLY A 177 -2.34 -6.16 -4.69
N PHE A 178 -1.15 -5.70 -5.09
CA PHE A 178 0.00 -6.58 -5.31
C PHE A 178 -0.41 -7.84 -6.11
N ALA A 179 -1.17 -7.66 -7.19
CA ALA A 179 -1.50 -8.77 -8.06
C ALA A 179 -0.19 -9.30 -8.68
N PRO A 180 -0.06 -10.61 -8.95
CA PRO A 180 1.19 -11.15 -9.49
C PRO A 180 1.63 -10.45 -10.77
N ASP A 181 0.69 -10.15 -11.67
CA ASP A 181 0.97 -9.45 -12.93
C ASP A 181 1.46 -8.01 -12.69
N ASP A 182 0.90 -7.31 -11.70
CA ASP A 182 1.35 -5.96 -11.34
C ASP A 182 2.78 -6.00 -10.77
N LEU A 183 3.06 -6.96 -9.88
CA LEU A 183 4.39 -7.16 -9.30
C LEU A 183 5.44 -7.49 -10.38
N VAL A 184 5.08 -8.35 -11.33
CA VAL A 184 5.94 -8.65 -12.49
C VAL A 184 6.14 -7.40 -13.35
N ALA A 185 5.08 -6.65 -13.65
CA ALA A 185 5.17 -5.44 -14.45
C ALA A 185 6.09 -4.40 -13.81
N TRP A 186 5.95 -4.15 -12.50
CA TRP A 186 6.81 -3.20 -11.79
C TRP A 186 8.28 -3.64 -11.75
N GLY A 187 8.55 -4.95 -11.64
CA GLY A 187 9.92 -5.47 -11.74
C GLY A 187 10.54 -5.19 -13.10
N LYS A 188 9.78 -5.41 -14.19
CA LYS A 188 10.21 -5.11 -15.55
C LYS A 188 10.42 -3.61 -15.77
N ASP A 189 9.51 -2.78 -15.27
CA ASP A 189 9.58 -1.31 -15.34
C ASP A 189 10.87 -0.77 -14.68
N VAL A 190 11.34 -1.39 -13.59
CA VAL A 190 12.60 -1.02 -12.93
C VAL A 190 13.83 -1.75 -13.50
N GLY A 191 13.67 -2.48 -14.60
CA GLY A 191 14.77 -3.07 -15.37
C GLY A 191 15.22 -4.46 -14.89
N VAL A 192 14.35 -5.25 -14.25
CA VAL A 192 14.63 -6.67 -14.01
C VAL A 192 14.52 -7.45 -15.32
N THR A 193 15.61 -8.14 -15.69
CA THR A 193 15.73 -8.90 -16.94
C THR A 193 15.93 -10.40 -16.74
N ASP A 194 15.90 -10.89 -15.50
CA ASP A 194 16.02 -12.32 -15.21
C ASP A 194 14.86 -13.10 -15.86
N PRO A 195 15.12 -14.08 -16.73
CA PRO A 195 14.07 -14.85 -17.40
C PRO A 195 13.20 -15.68 -16.43
N ASN A 196 13.68 -15.94 -15.21
CA ASN A 196 12.92 -16.65 -14.19
C ASN A 196 12.11 -15.73 -13.27
N PHE A 197 12.24 -14.40 -13.43
CA PHE A 197 11.60 -13.43 -12.54
C PHE A 197 10.08 -13.60 -12.50
N ASP A 198 9.44 -13.64 -13.67
CA ASP A 198 7.99 -13.79 -13.79
C ASP A 198 7.51 -15.03 -13.01
N LYS A 199 8.12 -16.18 -13.27
CA LYS A 199 7.79 -17.44 -12.61
C LYS A 199 8.02 -17.37 -11.10
N CYS A 200 9.14 -16.78 -10.66
CA CYS A 200 9.47 -16.61 -9.25
C CYS A 200 8.36 -15.83 -8.52
N VAL A 201 7.88 -14.74 -9.12
CA VAL A 201 6.83 -13.89 -8.57
C VAL A 201 5.45 -14.57 -8.62
N THR A 202 5.04 -15.09 -9.78
CA THR A 202 3.69 -15.65 -9.97
C THR A 202 3.45 -16.91 -9.17
N GLU A 203 4.49 -17.74 -8.99
CA GLU A 203 4.42 -18.96 -8.17
C GLU A 203 4.80 -18.72 -6.70
N GLN A 204 5.15 -17.48 -6.31
CA GLN A 204 5.62 -17.13 -4.96
C GLN A 204 6.76 -18.02 -4.46
N GLN A 205 7.74 -18.32 -5.31
CA GLN A 205 8.83 -19.29 -5.03
C GLN A 205 9.65 -18.94 -3.79
N LYS A 206 9.62 -17.69 -3.35
CA LYS A 206 10.35 -17.18 -2.18
C LYS A 206 9.53 -17.19 -0.88
N LYS A 207 8.29 -17.67 -0.90
CA LYS A 207 7.38 -17.67 0.26
C LYS A 207 8.00 -18.29 1.52
N SER A 208 8.60 -19.47 1.42
CA SER A 208 9.22 -20.17 2.57
C SER A 208 10.41 -19.39 3.17
N GLN A 209 11.14 -18.68 2.33
CA GLN A 209 12.22 -17.80 2.78
C GLN A 209 11.65 -16.58 3.53
N VAL A 210 10.56 -15.97 3.04
CA VAL A 210 9.87 -14.89 3.77
C VAL A 210 9.35 -15.40 5.11
N GLU A 211 8.77 -16.60 5.19
CA GLU A 211 8.30 -17.18 6.45
C GLU A 211 9.45 -17.35 7.46
N SER A 212 10.64 -17.75 6.98
CA SER A 212 11.85 -17.84 7.82
C SER A 212 12.34 -16.47 8.28
N MET A 213 12.29 -15.46 7.41
CA MET A 213 12.62 -14.06 7.73
C MET A 213 11.63 -13.47 8.74
N THR A 214 10.34 -13.77 8.61
CA THR A 214 9.30 -13.40 9.57
C THR A 214 9.55 -14.05 10.92
N LYS A 215 9.91 -15.35 10.96
CA LYS A 215 10.26 -16.02 12.21
C LYS A 215 11.43 -15.32 12.91
N TYR A 216 12.50 -15.01 12.18
CA TYR A 216 13.63 -14.25 12.73
C TYR A 216 13.20 -12.88 13.30
N ALA A 217 12.38 -12.12 12.55
CA ALA A 217 11.88 -10.82 13.00
C ALA A 217 11.05 -10.90 14.29
N LEU A 218 10.09 -11.84 14.34
CA LEU A 218 9.16 -11.97 15.47
C LEU A 218 9.80 -12.65 16.69
N ASP A 219 10.51 -13.76 16.47
CA ASP A 219 10.97 -14.62 17.56
C ASP A 219 12.35 -14.22 18.08
N ASP A 220 13.29 -13.87 17.21
CA ASP A 220 14.66 -13.58 17.62
C ASP A 220 14.84 -12.09 17.90
N ARG A 221 14.24 -11.26 17.05
CA ARG A 221 14.36 -9.79 17.13
C ARG A 221 13.24 -9.10 17.87
N LYS A 222 12.20 -9.85 18.26
CA LYS A 222 11.05 -9.38 19.04
C LYS A 222 10.38 -8.15 18.40
N VAL A 223 10.37 -8.09 17.08
CA VAL A 223 9.70 -7.02 16.31
C VAL A 223 8.20 -7.27 16.37
N THR A 224 7.47 -6.42 17.09
CA THR A 224 6.01 -6.54 17.26
C THR A 224 5.21 -5.54 16.42
N GLY A 225 5.89 -4.66 15.69
CA GLY A 225 5.27 -3.65 14.84
C GLY A 225 6.24 -3.13 13.78
N THR A 226 5.69 -2.44 12.79
CA THR A 226 6.46 -1.89 11.66
C THR A 226 6.12 -0.41 11.41
N PRO A 227 7.10 0.40 10.95
CA PRO A 227 8.51 0.05 10.86
C PRO A 227 9.13 -0.10 12.26
N THR A 228 10.08 -1.02 12.40
CA THR A 228 10.97 -1.06 13.56
C THR A 228 12.39 -0.85 13.06
N VAL A 229 13.10 0.12 13.62
CA VAL A 229 14.46 0.47 13.20
C VAL A 229 15.40 0.33 14.38
N PHE A 230 16.55 -0.30 14.16
CA PHE A 230 17.63 -0.40 15.12
C PHE A 230 18.86 0.34 14.60
N LEU A 231 19.58 1.01 15.49
CA LEU A 231 20.89 1.61 15.26
C LEU A 231 21.89 0.95 16.20
N ASP A 232 22.84 0.18 15.64
CA ASP A 232 23.80 -0.63 16.40
C ASP A 232 23.11 -1.53 17.46
N GLY A 233 21.96 -2.10 17.10
CA GLY A 233 21.16 -2.96 17.96
C GLY A 233 20.27 -2.23 18.98
N ARG A 234 20.41 -0.91 19.15
CA ARG A 234 19.48 -0.09 19.94
C ARG A 234 18.26 0.26 19.11
N LYS A 235 17.05 -0.05 19.61
CA LYS A 235 15.81 0.34 18.95
C LYS A 235 15.67 1.87 18.95
N LEU A 236 15.36 2.44 17.79
CA LEU A 236 15.02 3.84 17.61
C LEU A 236 13.51 4.04 17.81
N GLU A 237 13.13 5.19 18.37
CA GLU A 237 11.73 5.54 18.61
C GLU A 237 11.42 6.87 17.90
N ASN A 238 11.55 8.02 18.56
CA ASN A 238 11.27 9.32 17.94
C ASN A 238 12.26 9.68 16.83
N GLU A 239 13.44 9.06 16.80
CA GLU A 239 14.48 9.32 15.81
C GLU A 239 14.05 8.93 14.38
N ILE A 240 13.05 8.05 14.21
CA ILE A 240 12.56 7.66 12.89
C ILE A 240 11.44 8.55 12.35
N ALA A 241 10.99 9.55 13.13
CA ALA A 241 9.88 10.43 12.77
C ALA A 241 10.22 11.42 11.64
N SER A 242 11.51 11.69 11.40
CA SER A 242 11.95 12.54 10.29
C SER A 242 13.36 12.19 9.84
N GLY A 243 13.68 12.55 8.59
CA GLY A 243 15.03 12.43 8.06
C GLY A 243 16.09 13.15 8.90
N ASP A 244 15.79 14.34 9.41
CA ASP A 244 16.76 15.13 10.20
C ASP A 244 17.05 14.48 11.56
N ALA A 245 16.01 13.98 12.25
CA ALA A 245 16.18 13.27 13.52
C ALA A 245 17.01 11.99 13.33
N LEU A 246 16.74 11.24 12.26
CA LEU A 246 17.50 10.03 11.94
C LEU A 246 18.96 10.34 11.62
N ARG A 247 19.21 11.41 10.85
CA ARG A 247 20.57 11.87 10.52
C ARG A 247 21.35 12.19 11.79
N GLN A 248 20.76 12.96 12.71
CA GLN A 248 21.40 13.31 13.98
C GLN A 248 21.75 12.06 14.81
N ALA A 249 20.84 11.08 14.87
CA ALA A 249 21.08 9.83 15.59
C ALA A 249 22.25 9.03 15.01
N ILE A 250 22.31 8.91 13.67
CA ILE A 250 23.39 8.21 12.96
C ILE A 250 24.74 8.92 13.14
N GLU A 251 24.76 10.25 13.02
CA GLU A 251 25.97 11.05 13.18
C GLU A 251 26.51 10.98 14.62
N ALA A 252 25.64 11.01 15.63
CA ALA A 252 26.02 10.83 17.02
C ALA A 252 26.63 9.45 17.29
N ALA A 253 26.04 8.38 16.72
CA ALA A 253 26.58 7.03 16.84
C ALA A 253 27.95 6.89 16.15
N GLY A 254 28.11 7.45 14.94
CA GLY A 254 29.38 7.43 14.20
C GLY A 254 30.49 8.25 14.85
N GLY A 255 30.15 9.31 15.61
CA GLY A 255 31.10 10.11 16.37
C GLY A 255 31.63 9.45 17.64
N SER A 256 30.86 8.52 18.22
CA SER A 256 31.19 7.86 19.50
C SER A 256 32.21 6.72 19.37
N GLY A 257 32.61 6.38 18.14
CA GLY A 257 33.55 5.31 17.81
C GLY A 257 34.93 5.79 17.35
N ARG A 258 35.28 7.08 17.55
CA ARG A 258 36.62 7.63 17.33
C ARG A 258 37.36 7.86 18.63
#